data_AF-A0A1M3B921-F1
#
_entry.id   AF-A0A1M3B921-F1
#
_cell.length_a   1.000
_cell.length_b   1.000
_cell.length_c   1.000
_cell.angle_alpha   90.00
_cell.angle_beta   90.00
_cell.angle_gamma   90.00
#
_symmetry.space_group_name_H-M   'P 1'
#
loop_
_entity.id
_entity.type
_entity.pdbx_description
1 polymer ?
#
loop_
_entity_poly.entity_id
_entity_poly.type
_entity_poly.pdbx_seq_one_letter_code
_entity_poly.pdbx_strand_id
1 'polypeptide(L)'
;MSYFNLSKSIHSPLKRYAYELSDIHNTSKSLQFVKKECFSRFINLSSIPIGLITSLFDTIIGMLFSVISISLLSLNKRVYKLSINHLRSQKVILRIIYVHVLRIFQPTIKFKKEKHNNSPYVVRQTIPQQKDLKISASGNGYLSEYIVEPLKNIARSNIKSNSLIKRHISSRLIFSCILLSSIISRIGDAILSTICIFPVLLSVGKFQSLNNLVYRAIQFPGVVEDVFYSITKIGNPFLTLTNF
;
A
#
# COMPACT_ATOMS: atom_id res chain seq x y z
N MET A 1 -12.58 -17.19 9.51
CA MET A 1 -13.07 -16.94 8.14
C MET A 1 -11.99 -16.18 7.38
N SER A 2 -11.29 -16.86 6.48
CA SER A 2 -10.24 -16.29 5.62
C SER A 2 -10.89 -15.46 4.52
N TYR A 3 -10.74 -14.13 4.59
CA TYR A 3 -11.28 -13.24 3.57
C TYR A 3 -10.50 -13.40 2.27
N PHE A 4 -11.22 -13.66 1.18
CA PHE A 4 -10.67 -13.87 -0.16
C PHE A 4 -10.15 -12.52 -0.69
N ASN A 5 -8.86 -12.25 -0.48
CA ASN A 5 -8.20 -11.09 -1.05
C ASN A 5 -7.79 -11.44 -2.50
N LEU A 6 -8.57 -10.96 -3.48
CA LEU A 6 -8.37 -11.28 -4.90
C LEU A 6 -6.93 -10.99 -5.36
N SER A 7 -6.34 -9.87 -4.91
CA SER A 7 -4.96 -9.51 -5.27
C SER A 7 -3.92 -10.54 -4.80
N LYS A 8 -4.14 -11.16 -3.62
CA LYS A 8 -3.24 -12.19 -3.08
C LYS A 8 -3.45 -13.55 -3.76
N SER A 9 -4.69 -13.86 -4.15
CA SER A 9 -5.08 -15.12 -4.79
C SER A 9 -4.47 -15.29 -6.18
N ILE A 10 -4.40 -14.21 -6.97
CA ILE A 10 -3.97 -14.27 -8.38
C ILE A 10 -2.44 -14.24 -8.52
N HIS A 11 -1.72 -13.57 -7.61
CA HIS A 11 -0.25 -13.45 -7.68
C HIS A 11 0.53 -14.71 -7.28
N SER A 12 -0.04 -15.66 -6.53
CA SER A 12 0.62 -16.92 -6.17
C SER A 12 0.72 -17.96 -7.29
N PRO A 13 -0.34 -18.28 -8.07
CA PRO A 13 -0.28 -19.29 -9.13
C PRO A 13 0.58 -18.84 -10.31
N LEU A 14 0.45 -17.58 -10.76
CA LEU A 14 1.26 -17.04 -11.88
C LEU A 14 2.77 -17.12 -11.61
N LYS A 15 3.16 -16.89 -10.36
CA LYS A 15 4.56 -17.02 -9.93
C LYS A 15 5.03 -18.47 -9.93
N ARG A 16 4.15 -19.43 -9.62
CA ARG A 16 4.43 -20.87 -9.60
C ARG A 16 4.61 -21.42 -11.03
N TYR A 17 3.69 -21.09 -11.93
CA TYR A 17 3.80 -21.42 -13.35
C TYR A 17 5.07 -20.84 -13.99
N ALA A 18 5.49 -19.64 -13.58
CA ALA A 18 6.72 -19.03 -14.08
C ALA A 18 8.00 -19.79 -13.68
N TYR A 19 8.01 -20.45 -12.51
CA TYR A 19 9.14 -21.28 -12.09
C TYR A 19 9.12 -22.64 -12.81
N GLU A 20 7.96 -23.28 -12.93
CA GLU A 20 7.81 -24.58 -13.60
C GLU A 20 8.15 -24.51 -15.10
N LEU A 21 7.80 -23.43 -15.80
CA LEU A 21 8.17 -23.23 -17.21
C LEU A 21 9.67 -22.94 -17.41
N SER A 22 10.39 -22.52 -16.36
CA SER A 22 11.83 -22.22 -16.46
C SER A 22 12.74 -23.44 -16.37
N ASP A 23 12.21 -24.58 -15.89
CA ASP A 23 12.97 -25.82 -15.68
C ASP A 23 12.93 -26.80 -16.87
N ILE A 24 12.14 -26.53 -17.92
CA ILE A 24 11.78 -27.55 -18.94
C ILE A 24 12.67 -27.58 -20.21
N HIS A 25 13.65 -26.70 -20.44
CA HIS A 25 14.42 -26.76 -21.71
C HIS A 25 15.96 -26.57 -21.62
N ASN A 26 16.68 -27.67 -21.87
CA ASN A 26 18.11 -27.74 -22.16
C ASN A 26 18.43 -27.12 -23.53
N THR A 27 18.81 -25.84 -23.56
CA THR A 27 19.48 -25.19 -24.70
C THR A 27 20.53 -24.20 -24.15
N SER A 28 21.55 -23.86 -24.95
CA SER A 28 22.67 -22.94 -24.65
C SER A 28 22.44 -21.91 -23.53
N LYS A 29 23.40 -21.81 -22.59
CA LYS A 29 23.34 -20.92 -21.40
C LYS A 29 23.02 -19.46 -21.73
N SER A 30 23.46 -18.93 -22.86
CA SER A 30 23.17 -17.55 -23.30
C SER A 30 21.72 -17.40 -23.76
N LEU A 31 21.18 -18.38 -24.48
CA LEU A 31 19.78 -18.42 -24.91
C LEU A 31 18.84 -18.57 -23.70
N GLN A 32 19.22 -19.38 -22.71
CA GLN A 32 18.51 -19.50 -21.44
C GLN A 32 18.48 -18.18 -20.66
N PHE A 33 19.57 -17.43 -20.63
CA PHE A 33 19.62 -16.12 -19.98
C PHE A 33 18.67 -15.11 -20.63
N VAL A 34 18.72 -14.97 -21.96
CA VAL A 34 17.84 -14.06 -22.71
C VAL A 34 16.38 -14.47 -22.56
N LYS A 35 16.06 -15.76 -22.71
CA LYS A 35 14.69 -16.28 -22.50
C LYS A 35 14.20 -15.99 -21.08
N LYS A 36 15.05 -16.19 -20.07
CA LYS A 36 14.71 -15.94 -18.66
C LYS A 36 14.47 -14.46 -18.37
N GLU A 37 15.29 -13.56 -18.89
CA GLU A 37 15.08 -12.12 -18.73
C GLU A 37 13.82 -11.64 -19.45
N CYS A 38 13.66 -11.99 -20.73
CA CYS A 38 12.49 -11.61 -21.53
C CYS A 38 11.19 -12.14 -20.90
N PHE A 39 11.18 -13.40 -20.47
CA PHE A 39 10.03 -14.01 -19.82
C PHE A 39 9.71 -13.35 -18.46
N SER A 40 10.74 -13.05 -17.66
CA SER A 40 10.56 -12.32 -16.40
C SER A 40 9.94 -10.94 -16.61
N ARG A 41 10.42 -10.18 -17.60
CA ARG A 41 9.86 -8.88 -17.96
C ARG A 41 8.42 -9.01 -18.44
N PHE A 42 8.13 -10.01 -19.28
CA PHE A 42 6.76 -10.28 -19.76
C PHE A 42 5.79 -10.58 -18.61
N ILE A 43 6.16 -11.42 -17.65
CA ILE A 43 5.33 -11.72 -16.47
C ILE A 43 5.07 -10.45 -15.64
N ASN A 44 6.09 -9.63 -15.43
CA ASN A 44 5.91 -8.38 -14.68
C ASN A 44 5.03 -7.40 -15.45
N LEU A 45 5.15 -7.34 -16.78
CA LEU A 45 4.32 -6.50 -17.64
C LEU A 45 2.85 -6.94 -17.61
N SER A 46 2.57 -8.25 -17.73
CA SER A 46 1.20 -8.78 -17.66
C SER A 46 0.57 -8.66 -16.27
N SER A 47 1.39 -8.63 -15.21
CA SER A 47 0.91 -8.44 -13.84
C SER A 47 0.36 -7.03 -13.58
N ILE A 48 0.78 -6.02 -14.35
CA ILE A 48 0.31 -4.63 -14.20
C ILE A 48 -1.19 -4.48 -14.50
N PRO A 49 -1.71 -4.85 -15.70
CA PRO A 49 -3.14 -4.71 -15.99
C PRO A 49 -4.00 -5.58 -15.08
N ILE A 50 -3.55 -6.78 -14.72
CA ILE A 50 -4.26 -7.67 -13.77
C ILE A 50 -4.36 -7.00 -12.38
N GLY A 51 -3.27 -6.38 -11.91
CA GLY A 51 -3.25 -5.63 -10.66
C GLY A 51 -4.19 -4.42 -10.66
N LEU A 52 -4.25 -3.69 -11.78
CA LEU A 52 -5.16 -2.55 -11.95
C LEU A 52 -6.64 -2.98 -11.93
N ILE A 53 -6.99 -4.04 -12.67
CA ILE A 53 -8.38 -4.52 -12.72
C ILE A 53 -8.83 -5.00 -11.34
N THR A 54 -8.04 -5.85 -10.69
CA THR A 54 -8.35 -6.34 -9.34
C THR A 54 -8.47 -5.21 -8.31
N SER A 55 -7.64 -4.18 -8.44
CA SER A 55 -7.72 -2.96 -7.64
C SER A 55 -9.01 -2.20 -7.84
N LEU A 56 -9.44 -2.01 -9.09
CA LEU A 56 -10.67 -1.28 -9.38
C LEU A 56 -11.87 -1.98 -8.73
N PHE A 57 -11.95 -3.30 -8.83
CA PHE A 57 -13.00 -4.08 -8.16
C PHE A 57 -12.94 -3.97 -6.64
N ASP A 58 -11.75 -4.14 -6.03
CA ASP A 58 -11.58 -3.94 -4.59
C ASP A 58 -12.00 -2.52 -4.16
N THR A 59 -11.79 -1.53 -5.02
CA THR A 59 -12.15 -0.14 -4.75
C THR A 59 -13.65 0.08 -4.77
N ILE A 60 -14.33 -0.41 -5.80
CA ILE A 60 -15.79 -0.33 -5.92
C ILE A 60 -16.45 -1.04 -4.73
N ILE A 61 -16.02 -2.26 -4.42
CA ILE A 61 -16.54 -3.05 -3.30
C ILE A 61 -16.28 -2.34 -1.96
N GLY A 62 -15.06 -1.84 -1.75
CA GLY A 62 -14.70 -1.10 -0.54
C GLY A 62 -15.53 0.16 -0.36
N MET A 63 -15.75 0.93 -1.44
CA MET A 63 -16.61 2.12 -1.42
C MET A 63 -18.07 1.77 -1.10
N LEU A 64 -18.64 0.74 -1.72
CA LEU A 64 -20.01 0.30 -1.42
C LEU A 64 -20.19 -0.06 0.06
N PHE A 65 -19.28 -0.87 0.61
CA PHE A 65 -19.33 -1.22 2.03
C PHE A 65 -19.07 0.00 2.93
N SER A 66 -18.27 0.97 2.48
CA SER A 66 -18.00 2.20 3.24
C SER A 66 -19.26 3.06 3.37
N VAL A 67 -20.05 3.23 2.31
CA VAL A 67 -21.33 3.96 2.33
C VAL A 67 -22.29 3.26 3.29
N ILE A 68 -22.46 1.95 3.17
CA ILE A 68 -23.30 1.17 4.09
C ILE A 68 -22.82 1.32 5.54
N SER A 69 -21.51 1.26 5.78
CA SER A 69 -20.94 1.42 7.12
C SER A 69 -21.16 2.82 7.68
N ILE A 70 -21.06 3.89 6.87
CA ILE A 70 -21.34 5.26 7.30
C ILE A 70 -22.82 5.40 7.64
N SER A 71 -23.73 4.90 6.80
CA SER A 71 -25.17 4.93 7.05
C SER A 71 -25.56 4.20 8.33
N LEU A 72 -24.84 3.12 8.68
CA LEU A 72 -25.02 2.38 9.93
C LEU A 72 -24.25 2.98 11.12
N LEU A 73 -23.68 4.19 11.00
CA LEU A 73 -22.80 4.82 12.00
C LEU A 73 -21.68 3.90 12.49
N SER A 74 -21.26 2.97 11.63
CA SER A 74 -20.28 1.92 11.89
C SER A 74 -20.59 1.04 13.10
N LEU A 75 -21.86 0.93 13.51
CA LEU A 75 -22.29 0.06 14.60
C LEU A 75 -22.09 -1.42 14.24
N ASN A 76 -22.27 -1.78 12.97
CA ASN A 76 -21.99 -3.12 12.47
C ASN A 76 -20.49 -3.32 12.21
N LYS A 77 -19.78 -3.85 13.21
CA LYS A 77 -18.34 -4.14 13.15
C LYS A 77 -17.93 -5.01 11.96
N ARG A 78 -18.79 -5.90 11.46
CA ARG A 78 -18.46 -6.77 10.31
C ARG A 78 -18.36 -5.97 9.01
N VAL A 79 -19.36 -5.12 8.74
CA VAL A 79 -19.40 -4.25 7.54
C VAL A 79 -18.26 -3.24 7.58
N TYR A 80 -18.01 -2.65 8.76
CA TYR A 80 -16.89 -1.74 8.96
C TYR A 80 -15.53 -2.43 8.70
N LYS A 81 -15.34 -3.65 9.22
CA LYS A 81 -14.09 -4.40 8.99
C LYS A 81 -13.90 -4.78 7.53
N LEU A 82 -14.98 -5.15 6.83
CA LEU A 82 -14.95 -5.45 5.40
C LEU A 82 -14.57 -4.21 4.57
N SER A 83 -15.21 -3.07 4.81
CA SER A 83 -14.88 -1.81 4.12
C SER A 83 -13.43 -1.42 4.33
N ILE A 84 -12.93 -1.39 5.57
CA ILE A 84 -11.51 -1.10 5.83
C ILE A 84 -10.58 -2.08 5.12
N ASN A 85 -10.87 -3.38 5.15
CA ASN A 85 -9.99 -4.37 4.52
C ASN A 85 -9.86 -4.16 3.00
N HIS A 86 -10.97 -3.87 2.33
CA HIS A 86 -10.97 -3.58 0.89
C HIS A 86 -10.38 -2.19 0.57
N LEU A 87 -10.65 -1.16 1.38
CA LEU A 87 -10.02 0.16 1.19
C LEU A 87 -8.51 0.12 1.43
N ARG A 88 -8.06 -0.67 2.41
CA ARG A 88 -6.63 -0.83 2.73
C ARG A 88 -5.87 -1.60 1.64
N SER A 89 -6.52 -2.51 0.92
CA SER A 89 -5.85 -3.20 -0.20
C SER A 89 -5.41 -2.20 -1.27
N GLN A 90 -6.18 -1.12 -1.49
CA GLN A 90 -5.88 -0.06 -2.48
C GLN A 90 -4.52 0.60 -2.28
N LYS A 91 -4.13 0.87 -1.02
CA LYS A 91 -2.82 1.46 -0.66
C LYS A 91 -1.65 0.65 -1.22
N VAL A 92 -1.85 -0.65 -1.43
CA VAL A 92 -0.81 -1.58 -1.82
C VAL A 92 -0.65 -1.68 -3.35
N ILE A 93 -1.66 -1.30 -4.13
CA ILE A 93 -1.68 -1.56 -5.57
C ILE A 93 -0.66 -0.72 -6.34
N LEU A 94 -0.63 0.61 -6.12
CA LEU A 94 0.36 1.45 -6.81
C LEU A 94 1.79 1.06 -6.42
N ARG A 95 2.02 0.61 -5.18
CA ARG A 95 3.31 0.04 -4.77
C ARG A 95 3.64 -1.23 -5.55
N ILE A 96 2.68 -2.13 -5.74
CA ILE A 96 2.87 -3.37 -6.51
C ILE A 96 3.21 -3.03 -7.97
N ILE A 97 2.47 -2.11 -8.59
CA ILE A 97 2.71 -1.68 -9.97
C ILE A 97 4.11 -1.07 -10.09
N TYR A 98 4.47 -0.15 -9.20
CA TYR A 98 5.80 0.43 -9.15
C TYR A 98 6.90 -0.63 -9.04
N VAL A 99 6.71 -1.64 -8.21
CA VAL A 99 7.65 -2.78 -8.09
C VAL A 99 7.75 -3.57 -9.38
N HIS A 100 6.65 -3.84 -10.07
CA HIS A 100 6.68 -4.53 -11.37
C HIS A 100 7.35 -3.69 -12.44
N VAL A 101 7.10 -2.39 -12.49
CA VAL A 101 7.78 -1.45 -13.39
C VAL A 101 9.29 -1.48 -13.15
N LEU A 102 9.74 -1.38 -11.89
CA LEU A 102 11.16 -1.50 -11.58
C LEU A 102 11.75 -2.86 -12.00
N ARG A 103 11.01 -3.97 -11.87
CA ARG A 103 11.46 -5.29 -12.33
C ARG A 103 11.50 -5.45 -13.85
N ILE A 104 10.70 -4.68 -14.60
CA ILE A 104 10.79 -4.66 -16.07
C ILE A 104 12.13 -4.05 -16.50
N PHE A 105 12.54 -2.95 -15.85
CA PHE A 105 13.83 -2.31 -16.14
C PHE A 105 15.01 -3.09 -15.57
N GLN A 106 14.87 -3.66 -14.37
CA GLN A 106 15.93 -4.43 -13.73
C GLN A 106 15.35 -5.70 -13.05
N PRO A 107 15.28 -6.84 -13.77
CA PRO A 107 14.66 -8.07 -13.26
C PRO A 107 15.46 -8.73 -12.13
N THR A 108 16.72 -8.36 -11.96
CA THR A 108 17.62 -8.87 -10.90
C THR A 108 17.34 -8.28 -9.51
N ILE A 109 16.50 -7.24 -9.42
CA ILE A 109 16.09 -6.64 -8.14
C ILE A 109 15.22 -7.66 -7.36
N LYS A 110 15.75 -8.25 -6.29
CA LYS A 110 14.98 -9.16 -5.42
C LYS A 110 14.23 -8.35 -4.38
N PHE A 111 12.97 -8.65 -4.13
CA PHE A 111 12.09 -7.95 -3.19
C PHE A 111 11.60 -8.96 -2.13
N LYS A 112 12.02 -8.84 -0.87
CA LYS A 112 11.70 -9.74 0.24
C LYS A 112 10.47 -9.22 1.00
N LYS A 113 9.38 -9.98 0.99
CA LYS A 113 8.17 -9.65 1.74
C LYS A 113 8.47 -9.59 3.24
N GLU A 114 8.11 -8.52 3.94
CA GLU A 114 8.21 -8.50 5.40
C GLU A 114 7.22 -9.51 6.00
N LYS A 115 7.66 -10.22 7.05
CA LYS A 115 6.82 -11.20 7.78
C LYS A 115 5.70 -10.54 8.59
N HIS A 116 5.75 -9.22 8.82
CA HIS A 116 4.68 -8.47 9.48
C HIS A 116 3.70 -7.91 8.45
N ASN A 117 2.41 -8.13 8.72
CA ASN A 117 1.31 -7.82 7.82
C ASN A 117 1.34 -6.34 7.36
N ASN A 118 1.39 -6.16 6.03
CA ASN A 118 1.10 -4.95 5.23
C ASN A 118 2.27 -4.12 4.65
N SER A 119 3.53 -4.52 4.80
CA SER A 119 4.66 -3.90 4.06
C SER A 119 5.13 -4.83 2.92
N PRO A 120 4.99 -4.43 1.65
CA PRO A 120 5.12 -5.41 0.57
C PRO A 120 6.53 -5.95 0.36
N TYR A 121 7.64 -5.20 0.44
CA TYR A 121 8.94 -5.74 -0.01
C TYR A 121 10.20 -5.04 0.52
N VAL A 122 11.34 -5.76 0.62
CA VAL A 122 12.72 -5.30 0.90
C VAL A 122 13.66 -5.66 -0.25
N VAL A 123 14.36 -4.70 -0.85
CA VAL A 123 15.24 -4.99 -2.01
C VAL A 123 16.59 -5.63 -1.61
N ARG A 124 17.07 -6.62 -2.37
CA ARG A 124 18.47 -7.12 -2.40
C ARG A 124 18.95 -7.17 -3.86
N GLN A 125 20.04 -6.48 -4.17
CA GLN A 125 20.83 -6.71 -5.37
C GLN A 125 21.96 -7.68 -5.01
N THR A 126 22.14 -8.74 -5.79
CA THR A 126 23.38 -9.52 -5.77
C THR A 126 24.30 -8.98 -6.85
N ILE A 127 25.15 -8.02 -6.48
CA ILE A 127 26.39 -7.67 -7.19
C ILE A 127 27.51 -7.80 -6.13
N PRO A 128 28.59 -8.56 -6.37
CA PRO A 128 29.49 -9.02 -5.31
C PRO A 128 30.29 -7.94 -4.53
N GLN A 129 30.09 -6.64 -4.76
CA GLN A 129 30.85 -5.58 -4.07
C GLN A 129 30.03 -4.32 -3.66
N GLN A 130 28.69 -4.33 -3.71
CA GLN A 130 27.91 -3.10 -3.48
C GLN A 130 26.89 -3.26 -2.34
N LYS A 131 27.01 -2.42 -1.30
CA LYS A 131 26.13 -2.34 -0.11
C LYS A 131 24.64 -2.46 -0.50
N ASP A 132 23.94 -3.41 0.13
CA ASP A 132 22.52 -3.74 -0.10
C ASP A 132 21.60 -2.51 -0.12
N LEU A 133 21.05 -2.17 -1.28
CA LEU A 133 20.00 -1.16 -1.42
C LEU A 133 18.66 -1.71 -0.88
N LYS A 134 18.34 -1.49 0.40
CA LYS A 134 17.08 -1.93 1.04
C LYS A 134 15.96 -0.89 0.88
N ILE A 135 15.04 -1.10 -0.06
CA ILE A 135 13.78 -0.34 -0.03
C ILE A 135 12.93 -0.89 1.13
N SER A 136 12.90 -0.24 2.29
CA SER A 136 12.23 -0.73 3.51
C SER A 136 11.08 0.19 3.94
N ALA A 137 10.51 0.91 2.99
CA ALA A 137 9.57 1.98 3.28
C ALA A 137 8.17 1.38 3.61
N SER A 138 8.00 0.93 4.85
CA SER A 138 6.68 0.75 5.46
C SER A 138 6.10 2.13 5.78
N GLY A 139 4.77 2.23 5.81
CA GLY A 139 4.10 3.42 6.31
C GLY A 139 2.83 3.85 5.59
N ASN A 140 2.26 4.99 6.01
CA ASN A 140 1.02 5.59 5.52
C ASN A 140 1.25 6.85 4.67
N GLY A 141 2.36 6.97 3.93
CA GLY A 141 2.75 8.20 3.23
C GLY A 141 3.81 8.98 4.00
N TYR A 142 4.64 9.78 3.33
CA TYR A 142 5.78 10.43 3.98
C TYR A 142 5.30 11.60 4.84
N LEU A 143 4.56 12.52 4.25
CA LEU A 143 3.98 13.67 4.95
C LEU A 143 2.86 13.24 5.90
N SER A 144 2.06 12.26 5.48
CA SER A 144 0.96 11.74 6.27
C SER A 144 1.42 11.17 7.61
N GLU A 145 2.52 10.42 7.68
CA GLU A 145 3.01 9.90 8.97
C GLU A 145 3.50 11.00 9.90
N TYR A 146 4.22 11.97 9.34
CA TYR A 146 4.78 13.07 10.12
C TYR A 146 3.69 13.94 10.78
N ILE A 147 2.57 14.16 10.07
CA ILE A 147 1.50 15.06 10.52
C ILE A 147 0.37 14.30 11.23
N VAL A 148 -0.07 13.16 10.69
CA VAL A 148 -1.30 12.49 11.14
C VAL A 148 -1.08 11.62 12.38
N GLU A 149 0.06 10.95 12.54
CA GLU A 149 0.29 10.09 13.72
C GLU A 149 0.33 10.86 15.04
N PRO A 150 1.01 12.02 15.14
CA PRO A 150 0.91 12.86 16.34
C PRO A 150 -0.53 13.27 16.67
N LEU A 151 -1.31 13.68 15.66
CA LEU A 151 -2.71 14.06 15.84
C LEU A 151 -3.58 12.88 16.31
N LYS A 152 -3.37 11.67 15.77
CA LYS A 152 -4.06 10.46 16.23
C LYS A 152 -3.76 10.15 17.69
N ASN A 153 -2.52 10.36 18.13
CA ASN A 153 -2.14 10.13 19.53
C ASN A 153 -2.87 11.09 20.47
N ILE A 154 -2.97 12.37 20.10
CA ILE A 154 -3.75 13.38 20.84
C ILE A 154 -5.26 13.05 20.83
N ALA A 155 -5.80 12.59 19.70
CA ALA A 155 -7.20 12.17 19.63
C ALA A 155 -7.48 11.00 20.59
N ARG A 156 -6.60 10.00 20.62
CA ARG A 156 -6.72 8.82 21.49
C ARG A 156 -6.64 9.19 22.97
N SER A 157 -5.78 10.13 23.37
CA SER A 157 -5.74 10.60 24.76
C SER A 157 -7.04 11.31 25.14
N ASN A 158 -7.62 12.10 24.23
CA ASN A 158 -8.86 12.83 24.51
C ASN A 158 -10.07 11.91 24.63
N ILE A 159 -10.15 10.83 23.87
CA ILE A 159 -11.20 9.80 24.02
C ILE A 159 -11.15 9.12 25.40
N LYS A 160 -9.95 8.92 25.96
CA LYS A 160 -9.78 8.28 27.27
C LYS A 160 -9.94 9.25 28.44
N SER A 161 -10.14 10.54 28.18
CA SER A 161 -10.26 11.54 29.24
C SER A 161 -11.59 11.44 29.99
N ASN A 162 -11.57 11.77 31.29
CA ASN A 162 -12.77 11.73 32.15
C ASN A 162 -13.77 12.85 31.83
N SER A 163 -13.30 13.98 31.26
CA SER A 163 -14.17 15.10 30.91
C SER A 163 -14.99 14.83 29.65
N LEU A 164 -16.32 14.95 29.75
CA LEU A 164 -17.25 14.76 28.62
C LEU A 164 -16.93 15.67 27.43
N ILE A 165 -16.55 16.93 27.69
CA ILE A 165 -16.20 17.91 26.64
C ILE A 165 -14.99 17.45 25.82
N LYS A 166 -13.88 17.06 26.48
CA LYS A 166 -12.71 16.56 25.74
C LYS A 166 -13.03 15.24 25.03
N ARG A 167 -13.82 14.39 25.67
CA ARG A 167 -14.17 13.07 25.15
C ARG A 167 -15.06 13.11 23.91
N HIS A 168 -16.04 14.00 23.85
CA HIS A 168 -17.01 14.06 22.75
C HIS A 168 -16.74 15.21 21.76
N ILE A 169 -16.45 16.41 22.24
CA ILE A 169 -16.29 17.60 21.38
C ILE A 169 -14.86 17.67 20.85
N SER A 170 -13.87 17.63 21.74
CA SER A 170 -12.47 17.76 21.32
C SER A 170 -12.01 16.59 20.46
N SER A 171 -12.40 15.35 20.78
CA SER A 171 -12.04 14.18 19.96
C SER A 171 -12.57 14.29 18.52
N ARG A 172 -13.82 14.72 18.33
CA ARG A 172 -14.44 14.94 17.01
C ARG A 172 -13.75 16.05 16.25
N LEU A 173 -13.48 17.18 16.89
CA LEU A 173 -12.73 18.28 16.28
C LEU A 173 -11.35 17.82 15.82
N ILE A 174 -10.62 17.06 16.65
CA ILE A 174 -9.31 16.52 16.26
C ILE A 174 -9.43 15.54 15.09
N PHE A 175 -10.45 14.68 15.05
CA PHE A 175 -10.67 13.81 13.87
C PHE A 175 -11.02 14.60 12.60
N SER A 176 -11.73 15.72 12.72
CA SER A 176 -11.93 16.65 11.60
C SER A 176 -10.60 17.30 11.15
N CYS A 177 -9.73 17.69 12.09
CA CYS A 177 -8.39 18.18 11.77
C CYS A 177 -7.52 17.09 11.13
N ILE A 178 -7.62 15.84 11.60
CA ILE A 178 -6.94 14.68 11.00
C ILE A 178 -7.44 14.46 9.57
N LEU A 179 -8.75 14.52 9.34
CA LEU A 179 -9.34 14.41 8.00
C LEU A 179 -8.70 15.44 7.06
N LEU A 180 -8.76 16.72 7.42
CA LEU A 180 -8.20 17.80 6.59
C LEU A 180 -6.68 17.63 6.37
N SER A 181 -5.94 17.36 7.46
CA SER A 181 -4.48 17.16 7.40
C SER A 181 -4.11 15.95 6.55
N SER A 182 -4.88 14.87 6.62
CA SER A 182 -4.64 13.66 5.83
C SER A 182 -4.84 13.91 4.34
N ILE A 183 -5.89 14.64 3.95
CA ILE A 183 -6.15 15.02 2.56
C ILE A 183 -4.99 15.85 2.02
N ILE A 184 -4.60 16.91 2.74
CA ILE A 184 -3.51 17.79 2.33
C ILE A 184 -2.18 17.02 2.23
N SER A 185 -1.87 16.21 3.24
CA SER A 185 -0.63 15.41 3.26
C SER A 185 -0.59 14.39 2.11
N ARG A 186 -1.72 13.77 1.78
CA ARG A 186 -1.85 12.82 0.67
C ARG A 186 -1.66 13.48 -0.69
N ILE A 187 -2.15 14.70 -0.86
CA ILE A 187 -1.89 15.51 -2.06
C ILE A 187 -0.40 15.83 -2.15
N GLY A 188 0.22 16.25 -1.04
CA GLY A 188 1.67 16.48 -0.98
C GLY A 188 2.47 15.24 -1.35
N ASP A 189 2.10 14.07 -0.81
CA ASP A 189 2.70 12.78 -1.16
C ASP A 189 2.51 12.46 -2.66
N ALA A 190 1.33 12.73 -3.23
CA ALA A 190 1.10 12.52 -4.67
C ALA A 190 2.02 13.40 -5.54
N ILE A 191 2.18 14.68 -5.19
CA ILE A 191 3.08 15.62 -5.88
C ILE A 191 4.52 15.15 -5.77
N LEU A 192 4.98 14.84 -4.54
CA LEU A 192 6.33 14.32 -4.28
C LEU A 192 6.60 13.04 -5.09
N SER A 193 5.64 12.12 -5.12
CA SER A 193 5.78 10.86 -5.87
C SER A 193 5.92 11.10 -7.36
N THR A 194 5.09 11.99 -7.94
CA THR A 194 5.11 12.32 -9.38
C THR A 194 6.46 12.89 -9.78
N ILE A 195 6.99 13.85 -9.01
CA ILE A 195 8.29 14.48 -9.27
C ILE A 195 9.41 13.46 -9.12
N CYS A 196 9.39 12.62 -8.08
CA CYS A 196 10.47 11.69 -7.79
C CYS A 196 10.47 10.42 -8.66
N ILE A 197 9.34 10.07 -9.30
CA ILE A 197 9.26 8.91 -10.21
C ILE A 197 10.20 9.08 -11.41
N PHE A 198 10.28 10.26 -12.01
CA PHE A 198 11.15 10.51 -13.16
C PHE A 198 12.63 10.20 -12.89
N PRO A 199 13.27 10.77 -11.84
CA PRO A 199 14.66 10.45 -11.54
C PRO A 199 14.85 9.00 -11.08
N VAL A 200 13.85 8.35 -10.48
CA VAL A 200 13.91 6.90 -10.20
C VAL A 200 14.02 6.10 -11.50
N LEU A 201 13.16 6.40 -12.47
CA LEU A 201 13.12 5.68 -13.74
C LEU A 201 14.40 5.92 -14.55
N LEU A 202 14.89 7.17 -14.61
CA LEU A 202 16.15 7.53 -15.26
C LEU A 202 17.36 6.84 -14.61
N SER A 203 17.36 6.75 -13.27
CA SER A 203 18.41 6.04 -12.55
C SER A 203 18.24 4.52 -12.51
N VAL A 204 17.20 3.98 -13.15
CA VAL A 204 16.85 2.55 -13.15
C VAL A 204 16.72 2.02 -11.71
N GLY A 205 16.29 2.86 -10.78
CA GLY A 205 16.15 2.52 -9.37
C GLY A 205 17.48 2.25 -8.65
N LYS A 206 18.60 2.81 -9.10
CA LYS A 206 19.91 2.70 -8.40
C LYS A 206 19.93 3.37 -7.03
N PHE A 207 19.15 4.44 -6.82
CA PHE A 207 19.18 5.19 -5.56
C PHE A 207 18.11 4.71 -4.58
N GLN A 208 18.52 4.04 -3.49
CA GLN A 208 17.62 3.49 -2.48
C GLN A 208 16.79 4.55 -1.76
N SER A 209 17.39 5.71 -1.43
CA SER A 209 16.69 6.81 -0.75
C SER A 209 15.52 7.32 -1.59
N LEU A 210 15.76 7.55 -2.88
CA LEU A 210 14.77 8.00 -3.83
C LEU A 210 13.67 6.95 -4.05
N ASN A 211 14.06 5.69 -4.18
CA ASN A 211 13.11 4.60 -4.30
C ASN A 211 12.21 4.46 -3.06
N ASN A 212 12.76 4.63 -1.85
CA ASN A 212 12.01 4.60 -0.60
C ASN A 212 11.01 5.75 -0.52
N LEU A 213 11.44 6.94 -0.93
CA LEU A 213 10.58 8.12 -0.98
C LEU A 213 9.40 7.90 -1.92
N VAL A 214 9.65 7.49 -3.17
CA VAL A 214 8.59 7.19 -4.15
C VAL A 214 7.68 6.08 -3.65
N TYR A 215 8.24 5.00 -3.11
CA TYR A 215 7.46 3.89 -2.58
C TYR A 215 6.52 4.30 -1.45
N ARG A 216 6.95 5.25 -0.60
CA ARG A 216 6.10 5.85 0.45
C ARG A 216 5.05 6.78 -0.13
N ALA A 217 5.46 7.66 -1.01
CA ALA A 217 4.64 8.75 -1.53
C ALA A 217 3.55 8.28 -2.51
N ILE A 218 3.79 7.19 -3.26
CA ILE A 218 2.85 6.68 -4.28
C ILE A 218 1.55 6.08 -3.70
N GLN A 219 1.37 6.10 -2.38
CA GLN A 219 0.21 5.54 -1.69
C GLN A 219 -0.95 6.53 -1.55
N PHE A 220 -0.97 7.57 -2.38
CA PHE A 220 -2.06 8.55 -2.39
C PHE A 220 -3.48 7.93 -2.40
N PRO A 221 -3.77 6.78 -3.07
CA PRO A 221 -5.12 6.19 -3.04
C PRO A 221 -5.59 5.84 -1.62
N GLY A 222 -4.65 5.72 -0.68
CA GLY A 222 -4.93 5.61 0.74
C GLY A 222 -5.74 6.75 1.35
N VAL A 223 -5.89 7.87 0.65
CA VAL A 223 -6.77 8.98 1.04
C VAL A 223 -8.20 8.50 1.27
N VAL A 224 -8.71 7.54 0.49
CA VAL A 224 -10.08 7.03 0.64
C VAL A 224 -10.24 6.29 1.98
N GLU A 225 -9.27 5.46 2.37
CA GLU A 225 -9.26 4.81 3.69
C GLU A 225 -9.17 5.86 4.81
N ASP A 226 -8.31 6.86 4.65
CA ASP A 226 -8.08 7.89 5.68
C ASP A 226 -9.33 8.77 5.88
N VAL A 227 -10.02 9.12 4.79
CA VAL A 227 -11.30 9.85 4.79
C VAL A 227 -12.39 9.02 5.45
N PHE A 228 -12.58 7.77 5.02
CA PHE A 228 -13.57 6.87 5.61
C PHE A 228 -13.32 6.66 7.11
N TYR A 229 -12.07 6.41 7.50
CA TYR A 229 -11.68 6.26 8.89
C TYR A 229 -12.03 7.51 9.72
N SER A 230 -11.72 8.69 9.19
CA SER A 230 -11.94 9.94 9.92
C SER A 230 -13.43 10.27 10.03
N ILE A 231 -14.22 10.11 8.97
CA ILE A 231 -15.67 10.31 8.98
C ILE A 231 -16.35 9.39 10.00
N THR A 232 -15.97 8.11 10.00
CA THR A 232 -16.54 7.14 10.94
C THR A 232 -16.17 7.46 12.39
N LYS A 233 -14.98 8.00 12.63
CA LYS A 233 -14.52 8.46 13.95
C LYS A 233 -15.15 9.79 14.41
N ILE A 234 -15.47 10.68 13.48
CA ILE A 234 -16.25 11.90 13.79
C ILE A 234 -17.66 11.50 14.24
N GLY A 235 -18.32 10.60 13.51
CA GLY A 235 -19.64 10.08 13.89
C GLY A 235 -19.60 9.34 15.23
N ASN A 236 -18.70 8.37 15.35
CA ASN A 236 -18.56 7.50 16.52
C ASN A 236 -17.10 7.40 17.00
N PRO A 237 -16.64 8.33 17.86
CA PRO A 237 -15.24 8.34 18.33
C PRO A 237 -14.88 7.10 19.17
N PHE A 238 -15.87 6.52 19.85
CA PHE A 238 -15.75 5.34 20.70
C PHE A 238 -15.69 4.01 19.96
N LEU A 239 -15.73 4.03 18.62
CA LEU A 239 -15.54 2.83 17.81
C LEU A 239 -14.15 2.24 18.10
N THR A 240 -14.03 1.44 19.16
CA THR A 240 -12.80 0.79 19.59
C THR A 240 -12.57 -0.38 18.66
N LEU A 241 -11.78 -0.12 17.62
CA LEU A 241 -11.16 -1.17 16.86
C LEU A 241 -10.06 -1.72 17.73
N THR A 242 -10.42 -2.73 18.51
CA THR A 242 -9.50 -3.50 19.35
C THR A 242 -8.45 -4.24 18.54
N ASN A 243 -8.49 -4.18 17.21
CA ASN A 243 -7.46 -4.70 16.32
C ASN A 243 -7.30 -3.78 15.11
N PHE A 244 -6.41 -2.80 15.23
CA PHE A 244 -5.74 -2.17 14.10
C PHE A 244 -4.34 -2.73 13.98
#